data_AF-A0A8S2X0G2-F1
#
_entry.id   AF-A0A8S2X0G2-F1
#
_cell.length_a   1.000
_cell.length_b   1.000
_cell.length_c   1.000
_cell.angle_alpha   90.00
_cell.angle_beta   90.00
_cell.angle_gamma   90.00
#
_symmetry.space_group_name_H-M   'P 1'
#
loop_
_entity.id
_entity.type
_entity.pdbx_description
1 polymer ?
#
loop_
_entity_poly.entity_id
_entity_poly.type
_entity_poly.pdbx_seq_one_letter_code
_entity_poly.pdbx_strand_id
1 'polypeptide(L)' 'SAITIQFVKSFFFSDYDPTIEDSYVKQCLIDNQIAQLEILDSAGQEEFKPMREQYIRVGEGFLL' A
#
# COMPACT_ATOMS: atom_id res chain seq x y z
N SER A 1 7.12 3.04 -1.54
CA SER A 1 5.93 3.90 -1.37
C SER A 1 5.49 4.73 -2.57
N ALA A 2 6.35 5.13 -3.52
CA ALA A 2 5.98 6.12 -4.56
C ALA A 2 4.69 5.80 -5.36
N ILE A 3 4.48 4.53 -5.74
CA ILE A 3 3.26 4.09 -6.44
C ILE A 3 2.01 4.30 -5.57
N THR A 4 2.06 3.83 -4.31
CA THR A 4 0.97 3.97 -3.34
C THR A 4 0.64 5.44 -3.09
N ILE A 5 1.66 6.28 -2.89
CA ILE A 5 1.47 7.71 -2.65
C ILE A 5 0.88 8.41 -3.87
N GLN A 6 1.38 8.12 -5.06
CA GLN A 6 0.83 8.67 -6.30
C GLN A 6 -0.63 8.24 -6.49
N PHE A 7 -0.95 6.98 -6.24
CA PHE A 7 -2.32 6.48 -6.36
C PHE A 7 -3.25 7.13 -5.33
N VAL A 8 -2.84 7.25 -4.07
CA VAL A 8 -3.68 7.77 -2.99
C VAL A 8 -3.82 9.29 -3.04
N LYS A 9 -2.69 10.00 -3.12
CA LYS A 9 -2.60 11.46 -2.97
C LYS A 9 -2.55 12.23 -4.30
N SER A 10 -2.46 11.53 -5.44
CA SER A 10 -2.26 12.16 -6.76
C SER A 10 -1.02 13.05 -6.81
N PHE A 11 0.01 12.69 -6.05
CA PHE A 11 1.25 13.44 -5.93
C PHE A 11 2.46 12.50 -5.94
N PHE A 12 3.52 12.92 -6.64
CA PHE A 12 4.75 12.16 -6.77
C PHE A 12 5.89 12.88 -6.04
N PHE A 13 6.48 12.22 -5.04
CA PHE A 13 7.72 12.67 -4.41
C PHE A 13 8.92 12.09 -5.16
N SER A 14 9.87 12.95 -5.51
CA SER A 14 11.15 12.54 -6.12
C SER A 14 12.14 12.00 -5.10
N ASP A 15 12.02 12.44 -3.85
CA ASP A 15 12.92 12.04 -2.77
C ASP A 15 12.47 10.71 -2.16
N TYR A 16 13.44 9.85 -1.84
CA TYR A 16 13.18 8.57 -1.20
C TYR A 16 13.19 8.71 0.31
N ASP A 17 12.02 8.52 0.92
CA ASP A 17 11.85 8.32 2.36
C ASP A 17 11.43 6.84 2.60
N PRO A 18 12.25 6.02 3.27
CA PRO A 18 11.93 4.62 3.51
C PRO A 18 10.74 4.51 4.48
N THR A 19 9.64 3.90 4.02
CA THR A 19 8.54 3.57 4.94
C THR A 19 8.90 2.38 5.83
N ILE A 20 8.29 2.35 7.02
CA ILE A 20 8.26 1.19 7.91
C ILE A 20 6.96 0.42 7.67
N GLU A 21 5.83 1.09 7.90
CA GLU A 21 4.50 0.58 7.62
C GLU A 21 3.56 1.79 7.56
N ASP A 22 2.85 1.96 6.44
CA ASP A 22 1.81 2.98 6.31
C ASP A 22 0.49 2.37 5.87
N SER A 23 -0.61 2.85 6.44
CA SER A 23 -1.97 2.47 6.05
C SER A 23 -2.70 3.62 5.36
N TYR A 24 -3.30 3.33 4.22
CA TYR A 24 -4.05 4.29 3.41
C TYR A 24 -5.45 3.76 3.10
N VAL A 25 -6.41 4.66 3.00
CA VAL A 25 -7.76 4.34 2.50
C VAL A 25 -8.05 5.18 1.27
N LYS A 26 -8.51 4.54 0.20
CA LYS A 26 -8.91 5.22 -1.04
C LYS A 26 -10.22 4.68 -1.57
N GLN A 27 -11.18 5.57 -1.80
CA GLN A 27 -12.35 5.26 -2.59
C GLN A 27 -12.06 5.50 -4.08
N CYS A 28 -12.42 4.52 -4.93
CA CYS A 28 -12.28 4.62 -6.37
C CYS A 28 -13.38 3.86 -7.10
N LEU A 29 -13.56 4.14 -8.39
CA LEU A 29 -14.49 3.40 -9.25
C LEU A 29 -13.76 2.20 -9.85
N ILE A 30 -14.26 1.00 -9.58
CA ILE A 30 -13.80 -0.27 -10.16
C ILE A 30 -15.04 -0.95 -10.74
N ASP A 31 -15.01 -1.30 -12.02
CA ASP A 31 -16.14 -1.93 -12.74
C ASP A 31 -17.48 -1.20 -12.54
N ASN A 32 -17.43 0.14 -12.61
CA ASN A 32 -18.57 1.05 -12.39
C ASN A 32 -19.19 1.00 -10.98
N GLN A 33 -18.49 0.43 -10.00
CA GLN A 33 -18.89 0.43 -8.59
C GLN A 33 -17.89 1.22 -7.75
N ILE A 34 -18.39 1.95 -6.74
CA ILE A 34 -17.52 2.60 -5.76
C ILE A 34 -16.96 1.52 -4.85
N ALA A 35 -15.65 1.31 -4.91
CA ALA A 35 -14.92 0.42 -4.04
C ALA A 35 -14.07 1.24 -3.06
N GLN A 36 -13.97 0.76 -1.82
CA GLN A 36 -13.04 1.28 -0.82
C GLN A 36 -11.86 0.32 -0.73
N LEU A 37 -10.66 0.83 -0.99
CA LEU A 37 -9.41 0.08 -0.89
C LEU A 37 -8.70 0.47 0.40
N GLU A 38 -8.41 -0.53 1.23
CA GLU A 38 -7.48 -0.41 2.35
C GLU A 38 -6.11 -0.91 1.88
N ILE A 39 -5.14 -0.01 1.82
CA ILE A 39 -3.82 -0.28 1.27
C ILE A 39 -2.80 -0.21 2.39
N LEU A 40 -2.10 -1.31 2.59
CA LEU A 40 -0.94 -1.41 3.47
C LEU A 40 0.34 -1.30 2.64
N ASP A 41 1.12 -0.25 2.87
CA ASP A 41 2.45 -0.06 2.29
C ASP A 41 3.49 -0.52 3.31
N SER A 42 4.05 -1.71 3.10
CA SER A 42 5.01 -2.33 4.01
C SER A 42 6.45 -1.99 3.65
N ALA A 43 7.31 -1.90 4.67
CA ALA A 43 8.76 -1.93 4.53
C ALA A 43 9.26 -3.08 3.63
N GLY A 44 10.26 -2.77 2.81
CA GLY A 44 10.96 -3.75 1.98
C GLY A 44 12.19 -4.38 2.66
N GLN A 45 12.61 -3.88 3.82
CA GLN A 45 13.82 -4.31 4.51
C GLN A 45 13.63 -5.69 5.18
N GLU A 46 14.71 -6.45 5.31
CA GLU A 46 14.72 -7.82 5.82
C GLU A 46 14.18 -7.92 7.26
N GLU A 47 14.42 -6.89 8.06
CA GLU A 47 14.02 -6.79 9.46
C GLU A 47 12.49 -6.85 9.65
N PHE A 48 11.72 -6.47 8.62
CA PHE A 48 10.26 -6.46 8.65
C PHE A 48 9.62 -7.69 7.98
N LYS A 49 10.43 -8.61 7.42
CA LYS A 49 9.92 -9.87 6.84
C LYS A 49 9.02 -10.70 7.75
N PRO A 50 9.25 -10.81 9.07
CA PRO A 50 8.36 -11.58 9.93
C PRO A 50 6.90 -11.13 9.90
N MET A 51 6.65 -9.85 9.60
CA MET A 51 5.29 -9.28 9.54
C MET A 51 4.58 -9.65 8.22
N ARG A 52 5.33 -10.02 7.17
CA ARG A 52 4.81 -10.38 5.85
C ARG A 52 3.78 -11.51 5.89
N GLU A 53 4.01 -12.55 6.69
CA GLU A 53 3.07 -13.67 6.78
C GLU A 53 1.71 -13.24 7.32
N GLN A 54 1.68 -12.28 8.25
CA GLN A 54 0.44 -11.75 8.77
C GLN A 54 -0.33 -10.98 7.69
N TYR A 55 0.36 -10.14 6.91
CA TYR A 55 -0.26 -9.40 5.81
C TYR A 55 -0.80 -10.34 4.73
N ILE A 56 -0.07 -11.41 4.40
CA ILE A 56 -0.53 -12.41 3.43
C ILE A 56 -1.78 -13.15 3.91
N ARG A 57 -1.93 -13.38 5.21
CA ARG A 57 -3.11 -14.03 5.78
C ARG A 57 -4.39 -13.19 5.69
N VAL A 58 -4.27 -11.86 5.70
CA VAL A 58 -5.42 -10.95 5.75
C VAL A 58 -5.67 -10.21 4.44
N GLY A 59 -4.66 -10.09 3.57
CA GLY A 59 -4.75 -9.34 2.33
C GLY A 59 -5.62 -10.04 1.28
N GLU A 60 -6.52 -9.27 0.67
CA GLU A 60 -7.37 -9.73 -0.43
C GLU A 60 -6.69 -9.59 -1.80
N GLY A 61 -5.60 -8.82 -1.88
CA GLY A 61 -4.80 -8.61 -3.08
C GLY A 61 -3.39 -8.14 -2.75
N PHE A 62 -2.45 -8.42 -3.66
CA PHE A 62 -1.02 -8.15 -3.45
C PHE A 62 -0.37 -7.54 -4.69
N LEU A 63 0.49 -6.55 -4.48
CA LEU A 63 1.39 -5.99 -5.49
C LEU A 63 2.82 -6.35 -5.08
N LEU A 64 3.56 -7.03 -5.96
CA LEU A 64 4.89 -7.59 -5.69
C LEU A 64 5.97 -6.96 -6.57
#